data_AF-A0A6G8RWW0-F1
#
_entry.id   AF-A0A6G8RWW0-F1
#
_cell.length_a   1.000
_cell.length_b   1.000
_cell.length_c   1.000
_cell.angle_alpha   90.00
_cell.angle_beta   90.00
_cell.angle_gamma   90.00
#
_symmetry.space_group_name_H-M   'P 1'
#
loop_
_entity.id
_entity.type
_entity.pdbx_description
1 polymer ?
#
loop_
_entity_poly.entity_id
_entity_poly.type
_entity_poly.pdbx_seq_one_letter_code
_entity_poly.pdbx_strand_id
1 'polypeptide(L)'
;MVDIDKHDGQDVMIQLPWVVPIQPTVSTHIVAETNQSRVPLDLNVSSTDWLVAGSIIVSGLISVLGFFTTIYVVRKSTQENIFSNQNLIKSQIEIKVAELRILSGDHKLAKFRDSISHYYQVGMEFNNQCITSIEVIYHLNKLNEIENIRDKIKSKYFHLCSAAHGVFVYFDFKNENDKFLKDELFQIMKLAWSFYSELGIDEKKSSETLDKIAKKFGNSQMNLNQFIKEKEKCLYAWQDI
;
A
#
# COMPACT_ATOMS: atom_id res chain seq x y z
N MET A 1 26.85 -10.99 17.63
CA MET A 1 26.65 -12.45 17.68
C MET A 1 25.38 -12.70 16.89
N VAL A 2 25.54 -13.37 15.75
CA VAL A 2 24.50 -13.59 14.75
C VAL A 2 23.81 -14.90 15.13
N ASP A 3 22.55 -14.85 15.51
CA ASP A 3 21.72 -16.06 15.60
C ASP A 3 20.66 -16.01 14.51
N ILE A 4 20.85 -16.91 13.56
CA ILE A 4 19.96 -17.26 12.47
C ILE A 4 19.13 -18.42 13.00
N ASP A 5 17.84 -18.22 13.25
CA ASP A 5 16.94 -19.31 13.59
C ASP A 5 16.06 -19.69 12.40
N LYS A 6 16.49 -20.79 11.77
CA LYS A 6 15.75 -21.91 11.20
C LYS A 6 14.30 -21.65 10.74
N HIS A 7 14.15 -21.66 9.42
CA HIS A 7 12.89 -22.02 8.77
C HIS A 7 12.63 -23.52 8.94
N ASP A 8 11.55 -23.85 9.66
CA ASP A 8 10.92 -25.17 9.67
C ASP A 8 10.38 -25.48 8.26
N GLY A 9 11.04 -26.40 7.57
CA GLY A 9 10.50 -27.05 6.37
C GLY A 9 9.44 -28.05 6.77
N GLN A 10 8.17 -27.63 6.77
CA GLN A 10 7.05 -28.56 6.82
C GLN A 10 6.93 -29.26 5.46
N ASP A 11 7.50 -30.47 5.37
CA ASP A 11 7.19 -31.43 4.32
C ASP A 11 5.72 -31.85 4.46
N VAL A 12 4.85 -31.24 3.65
CA VAL A 12 3.46 -31.66 3.51
C VAL A 12 3.43 -32.93 2.67
N MET A 13 3.53 -34.08 3.34
CA MET A 13 3.32 -35.40 2.75
C MET A 13 1.84 -35.60 2.40
N ILE A 14 1.48 -35.42 1.14
CA ILE A 14 0.14 -35.74 0.63
C ILE A 14 0.04 -37.27 0.49
N GLN A 15 -0.72 -37.92 1.37
CA GLN A 15 -1.09 -39.34 1.23
C GLN A 15 -2.19 -39.48 0.15
N LEU A 16 -1.93 -40.29 -0.88
CA LEU A 16 -2.93 -40.69 -1.88
C LEU A 16 -3.69 -41.95 -1.41
N PRO A 17 -5.02 -42.06 -1.61
CA PRO A 17 -5.87 -43.02 -0.89
C PRO A 17 -6.17 -44.31 -1.66
N TRP A 18 -5.27 -44.85 -2.49
CA TRP A 18 -5.54 -46.11 -3.20
C TRP A 18 -4.62 -47.24 -2.77
N VAL A 19 -5.26 -48.36 -2.42
CA VAL A 19 -4.63 -49.65 -2.12
C VAL A 19 -4.50 -50.42 -3.44
N VAL A 20 -3.30 -50.92 -3.75
CA VAL A 20 -3.07 -51.82 -4.89
C VAL A 20 -3.57 -53.22 -4.50
N PRO A 21 -4.49 -53.86 -5.24
CA PRO A 21 -4.90 -55.23 -4.94
C PRO A 21 -3.77 -56.20 -5.26
N ILE A 22 -3.41 -57.04 -4.29
CA ILE A 22 -2.48 -58.15 -4.46
C ILE A 22 -3.18 -59.21 -5.32
N GLN A 23 -2.61 -59.54 -6.48
CA GLN A 23 -3.11 -60.65 -7.30
C GLN A 23 -2.82 -61.99 -6.61
N PRO A 24 -3.78 -62.93 -6.56
CA PRO A 24 -3.56 -64.24 -5.95
C PRO A 24 -2.58 -65.05 -6.80
N THR A 25 -1.54 -65.59 -6.15
CA THR A 25 -0.61 -66.54 -6.75
C THR A 25 -1.33 -67.86 -6.97
N VAL A 26 -1.77 -68.13 -8.21
CA VAL A 26 -2.32 -69.44 -8.56
C VAL A 26 -1.16 -70.40 -8.76
N SER A 27 -0.86 -71.19 -7.74
CA SER A 27 0.01 -72.36 -7.83
C SER A 27 -0.79 -73.53 -8.42
N THR A 28 -0.64 -73.79 -9.71
CA THR A 28 -1.13 -75.04 -10.32
C THR A 28 -0.13 -76.17 -10.08
N HIS A 29 -0.48 -77.08 -9.18
CA HIS A 29 0.19 -78.37 -9.04
C HIS A 29 -0.21 -79.25 -10.23
N ILE A 30 0.70 -79.52 -11.17
CA ILE A 30 0.43 -80.46 -12.26
C ILE A 30 0.69 -81.87 -11.73
N VAL A 31 -0.39 -82.64 -11.57
CA VAL A 31 -0.32 -84.10 -11.41
C VAL A 31 0.08 -84.67 -12.77
N ALA A 32 1.27 -85.26 -12.83
CA ALA A 32 1.76 -85.95 -14.02
C ALA A 32 1.06 -87.31 -14.13
N GLU A 33 0.04 -87.39 -14.98
CA GLU A 33 -0.49 -88.68 -15.44
C GLU A 33 0.06 -88.95 -16.85
N THR A 34 0.90 -89.97 -16.91
CA THR A 34 1.60 -90.45 -18.10
C THR A 34 0.61 -91.13 -19.04
N ASN A 35 0.32 -90.51 -20.18
CA ASN A 35 -0.06 -91.25 -21.38
C ASN A 35 0.53 -90.57 -22.62
N GLN A 36 1.52 -91.24 -23.19
CA GLN A 36 2.20 -90.89 -24.42
C GLN A 36 1.22 -90.92 -25.59
N SER A 37 0.82 -89.75 -26.09
CA SER A 37 0.34 -89.61 -27.45
C SER A 37 1.27 -88.64 -28.16
N ARG A 38 1.99 -89.16 -29.15
CA ARG A 38 2.90 -88.39 -30.00
C ARG A 38 2.06 -87.45 -30.87
N VAL A 39 1.95 -86.19 -30.45
CA VAL A 39 1.46 -85.11 -31.30
C VAL A 39 2.58 -84.79 -32.30
N PRO A 40 2.33 -84.87 -33.62
CA PRO A 40 3.32 -84.44 -34.60
C PRO A 40 3.58 -82.94 -34.41
N LEU A 41 4.84 -82.58 -34.13
CA LEU A 41 5.32 -81.22 -34.30
C LEU A 41 5.34 -80.93 -35.81
N ASP A 42 4.22 -80.44 -36.33
CA ASP A 42 4.27 -79.61 -37.53
C ASP A 42 4.97 -78.31 -37.14
N LEU A 43 6.28 -78.29 -37.35
CA LEU A 43 7.11 -77.09 -37.36
C LEU A 43 6.70 -76.22 -38.57
N ASN A 44 5.51 -75.62 -38.50
CA ASN A 44 5.13 -74.50 -39.34
C ASN A 44 5.71 -73.22 -38.72
N VAL A 45 7.03 -73.14 -38.62
CA VAL A 45 7.76 -72.08 -37.92
C VAL A 45 7.86 -70.77 -38.71
N SER A 46 7.20 -70.66 -39.87
CA SER A 46 7.34 -69.48 -40.73
C SER A 46 6.15 -68.51 -40.68
N SER A 47 5.02 -68.88 -40.07
CA SER A 47 3.79 -68.06 -40.13
C SER A 47 3.42 -67.39 -38.80
N THR A 48 3.95 -67.85 -37.67
CA THR A 48 3.73 -67.22 -36.34
C THR A 48 4.74 -66.12 -36.05
N ASP A 49 5.97 -66.22 -36.55
CA ASP A 49 7.04 -65.24 -36.31
C ASP A 49 6.75 -63.86 -36.93
N TRP A 50 6.06 -63.81 -38.07
CA TRP A 50 5.63 -62.54 -38.67
C TRP A 50 4.54 -61.84 -37.84
N LEU A 51 3.62 -62.59 -37.24
CA LEU A 51 2.57 -62.03 -36.38
C LEU A 51 3.14 -61.51 -35.06
N VAL A 52 4.12 -62.22 -34.50
CA VAL A 52 4.86 -61.76 -33.30
C VAL A 52 5.72 -60.55 -33.63
N ALA A 53 6.47 -60.56 -34.74
CA ALA A 53 7.22 -59.39 -35.20
C ALA A 53 6.30 -58.19 -35.49
N GLY A 54 5.16 -58.42 -36.13
CA GLY A 54 4.14 -57.40 -36.40
C GLY A 54 3.54 -56.81 -35.13
N SER A 55 3.26 -57.61 -34.10
CA SER A 55 2.72 -57.12 -32.83
C SER A 55 3.74 -56.31 -32.02
N ILE A 56 5.03 -56.66 -32.09
CA ILE A 56 6.13 -55.89 -31.50
C ILE A 56 6.29 -54.53 -32.22
N ILE A 57 6.19 -54.51 -33.56
CA ILE A 57 6.28 -53.27 -34.35
C ILE A 57 5.09 -52.35 -34.06
N VAL A 58 3.86 -52.88 -34.05
CA VAL A 58 2.64 -52.09 -33.77
C VAL A 58 2.63 -51.57 -32.34
N SER A 59 3.01 -52.39 -31.35
CA SER A 59 3.12 -51.93 -29.95
C SER A 59 4.22 -50.88 -29.77
N GLY A 60 5.36 -51.03 -30.46
CA GLY A 60 6.40 -50.01 -30.53
C GLY A 60 5.91 -48.67 -31.11
N LEU A 61 5.16 -48.71 -32.21
CA LEU A 61 4.58 -47.51 -32.83
C LEU A 61 3.57 -46.81 -31.92
N ILE A 62 2.69 -47.56 -31.26
CA ILE A 62 1.72 -47.01 -30.30
C ILE A 62 2.44 -46.36 -29.11
N SER A 63 3.51 -46.98 -28.61
CA SER A 63 4.33 -46.42 -27.53
C SER A 63 5.01 -45.10 -27.95
N VAL A 64 5.51 -45.03 -29.18
CA VAL A 64 6.15 -43.81 -29.71
C VAL A 64 5.11 -42.68 -29.89
N LEU A 65 3.92 -42.99 -30.42
CA LEU A 65 2.83 -42.02 -30.54
C LEU A 65 2.34 -41.53 -29.17
N GLY A 66 2.23 -42.43 -28.19
CA GLY A 66 1.93 -42.08 -26.81
C GLY A 66 2.97 -41.12 -26.22
N PHE A 67 4.26 -41.41 -26.42
CA PHE A 67 5.36 -40.57 -25.95
C PHE A 67 5.31 -39.15 -26.56
N PHE A 68 5.10 -39.02 -27.87
CA PHE A 68 4.94 -37.72 -28.52
C PHE A 68 3.73 -36.95 -28.02
N THR A 69 2.60 -37.63 -27.80
CA THR A 69 1.39 -37.03 -27.24
C THR A 69 1.63 -36.51 -25.82
N THR A 70 2.29 -37.29 -24.96
CA THR A 70 2.67 -36.87 -23.61
C THR A 70 3.60 -35.65 -23.65
N ILE A 71 4.63 -35.65 -24.50
CA ILE A 71 5.52 -34.48 -24.67
C ILE A 71 4.73 -33.25 -25.08
N TYR A 72 3.81 -33.39 -26.04
CA TYR A 72 2.99 -32.28 -26.51
C TYR A 72 2.10 -31.70 -25.40
N VAL A 73 1.40 -32.57 -24.66
CA VAL A 73 0.53 -32.17 -23.54
C VAL A 73 1.33 -31.49 -22.43
N VAL A 74 2.47 -32.08 -22.02
CA VAL A 74 3.34 -31.51 -21.00
C VAL A 74 3.87 -30.14 -21.43
N ARG A 75 4.32 -30.02 -22.69
CA ARG A 75 4.81 -28.75 -23.23
C ARG A 75 3.72 -27.68 -23.22
N LYS A 76 2.52 -28.01 -23.69
CA LYS A 76 1.38 -27.07 -23.71
C LYS A 76 0.96 -26.66 -22.31
N SER A 77 0.81 -27.62 -21.38
CA SER A 77 0.49 -27.36 -19.98
C SER A 77 1.55 -26.49 -19.30
N THR A 78 2.84 -26.74 -19.57
CA THR A 78 3.93 -25.91 -19.03
C THR A 78 3.86 -24.48 -19.55
N GLN A 79 3.58 -24.29 -20.85
CA GLN A 79 3.42 -22.95 -21.44
C GLN A 79 2.23 -22.19 -20.84
N GLU A 80 1.09 -22.86 -20.68
CA GLU A 80 -0.11 -22.28 -20.05
C GLU A 80 0.17 -21.91 -18.59
N ASN A 81 0.88 -22.75 -17.84
CA ASN A 81 1.29 -22.46 -16.46
C ASN A 81 2.25 -21.27 -16.38
N ILE A 82 3.22 -21.17 -17.28
CA ILE A 82 4.14 -20.02 -17.35
C ILE A 82 3.35 -18.74 -17.62
N PHE A 83 2.44 -18.76 -18.58
CA PHE A 83 1.62 -17.60 -18.93
C PHE A 83 0.69 -17.19 -17.77
N SER A 84 0.04 -18.17 -17.12
CA SER A 84 -0.78 -17.94 -15.94
C SER A 84 0.03 -17.31 -14.81
N ASN A 85 1.21 -17.84 -14.51
CA ASN A 85 2.10 -17.31 -13.48
C ASN A 85 2.57 -15.87 -13.80
N GLN A 86 2.86 -15.57 -15.08
CA GLN A 86 3.20 -14.21 -15.50
C GLN A 86 2.04 -13.23 -15.26
N ASN A 87 0.81 -13.63 -15.58
CA ASN A 87 -0.37 -12.80 -15.33
C ASN A 87 -0.63 -12.59 -13.83
N LEU A 88 -0.47 -13.65 -13.02
CA LEU A 88 -0.58 -13.57 -11.57
C LEU A 88 0.45 -12.60 -10.99
N ILE A 89 1.72 -12.71 -11.40
CA ILE A 89 2.79 -11.80 -10.96
C ILE A 89 2.46 -10.36 -11.35
N LYS A 90 2.00 -10.13 -12.59
CA LYS A 90 1.63 -8.78 -13.05
C LYS A 90 0.49 -8.20 -12.22
N SER A 91 -0.57 -8.97 -11.98
CA SER A 91 -1.71 -8.54 -11.15
C SER A 91 -1.29 -8.24 -9.71
N GLN A 92 -0.44 -9.07 -9.11
CA GLN A 92 0.11 -8.82 -7.76
C GLN A 92 0.95 -7.54 -7.71
N ILE A 93 1.77 -7.28 -8.74
CA ILE A 93 2.55 -6.03 -8.83
C ILE A 93 1.61 -4.82 -8.88
N GLU A 94 0.57 -4.87 -9.72
CA GLU A 94 -0.41 -3.78 -9.83
C GLU A 94 -1.11 -3.48 -8.50
N ILE A 95 -1.57 -4.53 -7.80
CA ILE A 95 -2.18 -4.42 -6.47
C ILE A 95 -1.18 -3.82 -5.47
N LYS A 96 0.06 -4.32 -5.43
CA LYS A 96 1.07 -3.85 -4.48
C LYS A 96 1.49 -2.40 -4.74
N VAL A 97 1.53 -1.97 -6.00
CA VAL A 97 1.78 -0.57 -6.35
C VAL A 97 0.62 0.32 -5.90
N ALA A 98 -0.62 -0.13 -6.04
CA ALA A 98 -1.79 0.59 -5.54
C ALA A 98 -1.78 0.73 -4.01
N GLU A 99 -1.49 -0.36 -3.30
CA GLU A 99 -1.36 -0.38 -1.83
C GLU A 99 -0.27 0.59 -1.35
N LEU A 100 0.92 0.55 -1.95
CA LEU A 100 2.01 1.46 -1.62
C LEU A 100 1.64 2.93 -1.88
N ARG A 101 0.86 3.20 -2.93
CA ARG A 101 0.37 4.56 -3.22
C ARG A 101 -0.59 5.05 -2.13
N ILE A 102 -1.52 4.19 -1.68
CA ILE A 102 -2.45 4.52 -0.58
C ILE A 102 -1.67 4.76 0.70
N LEU A 103 -0.78 3.84 1.08
CA LEU A 103 0.04 3.95 2.30
C LEU A 103 0.90 5.23 2.29
N SER A 104 1.53 5.55 1.16
CA SER A 104 2.29 6.79 1.00
C SER A 104 1.39 8.03 1.08
N GLY A 105 0.17 7.96 0.55
CA GLY A 105 -0.82 9.02 0.62
C GLY A 105 -1.28 9.26 2.06
N ASP A 106 -1.58 8.19 2.80
CA ASP A 106 -1.99 8.22 4.20
C ASP A 106 -0.91 8.86 5.07
N HIS A 107 0.35 8.44 4.89
CA HIS A 107 1.48 9.01 5.61
C HIS A 107 1.66 10.50 5.32
N LYS A 108 1.52 10.92 4.06
CA LYS A 108 1.61 12.34 3.68
C LYS A 108 0.47 13.15 4.31
N LEU A 109 -0.74 12.59 4.32
CA LEU A 109 -1.92 13.22 4.89
C LEU A 109 -1.82 13.34 6.41
N ALA A 110 -1.32 12.31 7.10
CA ALA A 110 -1.06 12.36 8.53
C ALA A 110 -0.09 13.49 8.89
N LYS A 111 1.05 13.58 8.22
CA LYS A 111 2.01 14.68 8.44
C LYS A 111 1.43 16.05 8.13
N PHE A 112 0.55 16.15 7.13
CA PHE A 112 -0.12 17.39 6.81
C PHE A 112 -1.08 17.82 7.93
N ARG A 113 -1.83 16.88 8.51
CA ARG A 113 -2.64 17.14 9.71
C ARG A 113 -1.79 17.61 10.87
N ASP A 114 -0.65 16.97 11.12
CA ASP A 114 0.27 17.37 12.20
C ASP A 114 0.75 18.82 12.01
N SER A 115 1.14 19.19 10.77
CA SER A 115 1.51 20.58 10.44
C SER A 115 0.37 21.57 10.70
N ILE A 116 -0.87 21.18 10.35
CA ILE A 116 -2.06 22.02 10.57
C ILE A 116 -2.36 22.15 12.07
N SER A 117 -2.30 21.06 12.84
CA SER A 117 -2.47 21.08 14.29
C SER A 117 -1.42 21.95 14.97
N HIS A 118 -0.16 21.86 14.52
CA HIS A 118 0.90 22.74 15.01
C HIS A 118 0.62 24.22 14.68
N TYR A 119 0.20 24.52 13.46
CA TYR A 119 -0.23 25.87 13.07
C TYR A 119 -1.38 26.37 13.94
N TYR A 120 -2.36 25.53 14.27
CA TYR A 120 -3.46 25.89 15.15
C TYR A 120 -2.99 26.23 16.56
N GLN A 121 -2.14 25.38 17.14
CA GLN A 121 -1.57 25.61 18.46
C GLN A 121 -0.83 26.95 18.51
N VAL A 122 0.08 27.19 17.56
CA VAL A 122 0.88 28.42 17.51
C VAL A 122 0.00 29.66 17.28
N GLY A 123 -1.03 29.55 16.43
CA GLY A 123 -1.98 30.64 16.22
C GLY A 123 -2.81 30.99 17.45
N MET A 124 -3.23 29.99 18.23
CA MET A 124 -3.90 30.22 19.52
C MET A 124 -2.96 30.88 20.53
N GLU A 125 -1.71 30.39 20.64
CA GLU A 125 -0.70 31.00 21.51
C GLU A 125 -0.42 32.46 21.13
N PHE A 126 -0.31 32.75 19.83
CA PHE A 126 -0.15 34.12 19.33
C PHE A 126 -1.35 34.99 19.72
N ASN A 127 -2.58 34.52 19.46
CA ASN A 127 -3.79 35.25 19.79
C ASN A 127 -3.89 35.57 21.29
N ASN A 128 -3.59 34.59 22.15
CA ASN A 128 -3.56 34.78 23.60
C ASN A 128 -2.51 35.82 24.02
N GLN A 129 -1.31 35.75 23.43
CA GLN A 129 -0.28 36.75 23.70
C GLN A 129 -0.73 38.16 23.29
N CYS A 130 -1.42 38.31 22.15
CA CYS A 130 -1.96 39.60 21.71
C CYS A 130 -3.02 40.14 22.67
N ILE A 131 -3.96 39.31 23.12
CA ILE A 131 -4.99 39.68 24.11
C ILE A 131 -4.32 40.18 25.39
N THR A 132 -3.40 39.40 25.95
CA THR A 132 -2.66 39.80 27.17
C THR A 132 -1.89 41.10 26.97
N SER A 133 -1.37 41.33 25.76
CA SER A 133 -0.59 42.53 25.46
C SER A 133 -1.45 43.80 25.41
N ILE A 134 -2.67 43.71 24.86
CA ILE A 134 -3.65 44.81 24.92
C ILE A 134 -3.99 45.12 26.38
N GLU A 135 -4.31 44.09 27.17
CA GLU A 135 -4.65 44.23 28.59
C GLU A 135 -3.54 44.96 29.35
N VAL A 136 -2.30 44.50 29.22
CA VAL A 136 -1.17 45.06 29.97
C VAL A 136 -0.86 46.50 29.54
N ILE A 137 -0.89 46.80 28.24
CA ILE A 137 -0.49 48.11 27.73
C ILE A 137 -1.58 49.15 27.95
N TYR A 138 -2.83 48.84 27.61
CA TYR A 138 -3.91 49.82 27.57
C TYR A 138 -4.77 49.82 28.84
N HIS A 139 -5.13 48.65 29.38
CA HIS A 139 -6.01 48.56 30.55
C HIS A 139 -5.23 48.67 31.87
N LEU A 140 -4.03 48.10 31.95
CA LEU A 140 -3.14 48.25 33.11
C LEU A 140 -2.16 49.42 32.99
N ASN A 141 -2.19 50.15 31.87
CA ASN A 141 -1.38 51.35 31.59
C ASN A 141 0.14 51.15 31.81
N LYS A 142 0.66 49.97 31.49
CA LYS A 142 2.09 49.62 31.65
C LYS A 142 2.91 49.91 30.39
N LEU A 143 2.89 51.16 29.94
CA LEU A 143 3.60 51.59 28.73
C LEU A 143 5.11 51.37 28.80
N ASN A 144 5.70 51.36 29.99
CA ASN A 144 7.11 51.05 30.20
C ASN A 144 7.49 49.59 29.86
N GLU A 145 6.52 48.68 29.79
CA GLU A 145 6.76 47.27 29.41
C GLU A 145 6.61 47.02 27.90
N ILE A 146 6.30 48.04 27.10
CA ILE A 146 5.94 47.91 25.67
C ILE A 146 7.01 47.21 24.83
N GLU A 147 8.29 47.50 25.03
CA GLU A 147 9.38 46.92 24.24
C GLU A 147 9.49 45.40 24.48
N ASN A 148 9.46 44.99 25.75
CA ASN A 148 9.47 43.58 26.15
C ASN A 148 8.24 42.83 25.59
N ILE A 149 7.07 43.47 25.63
CA ILE A 149 5.84 42.90 25.08
C ILE A 149 5.94 42.76 23.54
N ARG A 150 6.46 43.78 22.86
CA ARG A 150 6.69 43.75 21.41
C ARG A 150 7.65 42.63 21.01
N ASP A 151 8.72 42.42 21.77
CA ASP A 151 9.66 41.32 21.51
C ASP A 151 9.00 39.94 21.66
N LYS A 152 8.15 39.76 22.68
CA LYS A 152 7.35 38.53 22.85
C LYS A 152 6.40 38.31 21.67
N ILE A 153 5.67 39.33 21.23
CA ILE A 153 4.78 39.24 20.08
C ILE A 153 5.56 38.93 18.80
N LYS A 154 6.70 39.59 18.59
CA LYS A 154 7.56 39.37 17.42
C LYS A 154 8.06 37.92 17.38
N SER A 155 8.48 37.37 18.51
CA SER A 155 8.85 35.95 18.62
C SER A 155 7.68 35.03 18.25
N LYS A 156 6.48 35.26 18.82
CA LYS A 156 5.29 34.47 18.50
C LYS A 156 4.84 34.62 17.04
N TYR A 157 4.99 35.81 16.45
CA TYR A 157 4.75 36.06 15.03
C TYR A 157 5.66 35.21 14.14
N PHE A 158 6.97 35.14 14.44
CA PHE A 158 7.88 34.29 13.67
C PHE A 158 7.54 32.81 13.80
N HIS A 159 7.11 32.36 14.98
CA HIS A 159 6.65 30.99 15.17
C HIS A 159 5.39 30.73 14.31
N LEU A 160 4.44 31.66 14.29
CA LEU A 160 3.24 31.56 13.45
C LEU A 160 3.60 31.46 11.97
N CYS A 161 4.54 32.28 11.51
CA CYS A 161 5.03 32.24 10.15
C CYS A 161 5.70 30.89 9.83
N SER A 162 6.54 30.38 10.72
CA SER A 162 7.20 29.09 10.55
C SER A 162 6.19 27.94 10.45
N ALA A 163 5.19 27.92 11.34
CA ALA A 163 4.13 26.92 11.32
C ALA A 163 3.29 27.00 10.03
N ALA A 164 2.94 28.21 9.57
CA ALA A 164 2.24 28.41 8.30
C ALA A 164 3.05 27.88 7.10
N HIS A 165 4.37 28.11 7.09
CA HIS A 165 5.25 27.53 6.06
C HIS A 165 5.27 26.00 6.13
N GLY A 166 5.21 25.41 7.32
CA GLY A 166 5.07 23.97 7.50
C GLY A 166 3.81 23.39 6.86
N VAL A 167 2.73 24.18 6.78
CA VAL A 167 1.50 23.84 6.04
C VAL A 167 1.71 23.99 4.53
N PHE A 168 2.39 25.06 4.08
CA PHE A 168 2.61 25.33 2.65
C PHE A 168 3.37 24.23 1.91
N VAL A 169 4.21 23.45 2.60
CA VAL A 169 4.96 22.32 2.00
C VAL A 169 4.03 21.28 1.37
N TYR A 170 2.78 21.20 1.83
CA TYR A 170 1.80 20.22 1.36
C TYR A 170 0.88 20.75 0.26
N PHE A 171 0.98 22.03 -0.07
CA PHE A 171 0.18 22.66 -1.12
C PHE A 171 0.80 22.48 -2.50
N ASP A 172 -0.03 22.14 -3.48
CA ASP A 172 0.30 22.21 -4.90
C ASP A 172 -0.18 23.54 -5.46
N PHE A 173 0.73 24.46 -5.74
CA PHE A 173 0.39 25.79 -6.24
C PHE A 173 -0.16 25.82 -7.67
N LYS A 174 -0.24 24.67 -8.34
CA LYS A 174 -1.01 24.53 -9.58
C LYS A 174 -2.52 24.38 -9.30
N ASN A 175 -2.89 24.02 -8.08
CA ASN A 175 -4.27 23.92 -7.64
C ASN A 175 -4.77 25.26 -7.08
N GLU A 176 -5.88 25.77 -7.62
CA GLU A 176 -6.45 27.04 -7.18
C GLU A 176 -6.96 27.01 -5.73
N ASN A 177 -7.43 25.87 -5.22
CA ASN A 177 -7.85 25.74 -3.82
C ASN A 177 -6.66 25.86 -2.87
N ASP A 178 -5.55 25.20 -3.19
CA ASP A 178 -4.31 25.27 -2.42
C ASP A 178 -3.75 26.71 -2.41
N LYS A 179 -3.84 27.42 -3.54
CA LYS A 179 -3.45 28.82 -3.67
C LYS A 179 -4.35 29.74 -2.84
N PHE A 180 -5.66 29.53 -2.87
CA PHE A 180 -6.61 30.25 -2.03
C PHE A 180 -6.28 30.11 -0.54
N LEU A 181 -6.06 28.88 -0.06
CA LEU A 181 -5.70 28.62 1.35
C LEU A 181 -4.38 29.29 1.73
N LYS A 182 -3.38 29.23 0.85
CA LYS A 182 -2.12 29.96 1.03
C LYS A 182 -2.36 31.46 1.22
N ASP A 183 -3.15 32.07 0.33
CA ASP A 183 -3.44 33.50 0.40
C ASP A 183 -4.18 33.88 1.68
N GLU A 184 -5.09 33.04 2.18
CA GLU A 184 -5.74 33.23 3.48
C GLU A 184 -4.73 33.23 4.63
N LEU A 185 -3.83 32.24 4.67
CA LEU A 185 -2.78 32.15 5.69
C LEU A 185 -1.83 33.35 5.63
N PHE A 186 -1.46 33.82 4.44
CA PHE A 186 -0.67 35.03 4.27
C PHE A 186 -1.39 36.29 4.75
N GLN A 187 -2.71 36.39 4.56
CA GLN A 187 -3.48 37.52 5.07
C GLN A 187 -3.46 37.57 6.60
N ILE A 188 -3.55 36.42 7.27
CA ILE A 188 -3.43 36.34 8.74
C ILE A 188 -2.04 36.82 9.17
N MET A 189 -0.97 36.37 8.50
CA MET A 189 0.39 36.84 8.78
C MET A 189 0.54 38.35 8.59
N LYS A 190 -0.07 38.94 7.56
CA LYS A 190 -0.05 40.40 7.35
C LYS A 190 -0.77 41.15 8.47
N LEU A 191 -1.93 40.66 8.91
CA LEU A 191 -2.64 41.25 10.04
C LEU A 191 -1.86 41.12 11.34
N ALA A 192 -1.24 39.97 11.59
CA ALA A 192 -0.39 39.75 12.76
C ALA A 192 0.79 40.75 12.81
N TRP A 193 1.40 41.04 11.66
CA TRP A 193 2.41 42.08 11.56
C TRP A 193 1.84 43.48 11.81
N SER A 194 0.66 43.79 11.25
CA SER A 194 -0.04 45.05 11.50
C SER A 194 -0.29 45.26 12.99
N PHE A 195 -0.77 44.23 13.69
CA PHE A 195 -0.98 44.26 15.14
C PHE A 195 0.30 44.61 15.89
N TYR A 196 1.39 43.90 15.58
CA TYR A 196 2.71 44.19 16.17
C TYR A 196 3.13 45.66 15.97
N SER A 197 2.88 46.21 14.78
CA SER A 197 3.26 47.60 14.47
C SER A 197 2.37 48.66 15.14
N GLU A 198 1.12 48.34 15.43
CA GLU A 198 0.12 49.25 15.99
C GLU A 198 0.10 49.26 17.52
N LEU A 199 0.58 48.18 18.14
CA LEU A 199 0.56 47.98 19.57
C LEU A 199 1.29 49.13 20.32
N GLY A 200 0.59 49.72 21.28
CA GLY A 200 1.02 50.85 22.10
C GLY A 200 0.98 52.21 21.38
N ILE A 201 0.41 52.28 20.18
CA ILE A 201 0.14 53.54 19.47
C ILE A 201 -1.35 53.88 19.58
N ASP A 202 -2.23 52.94 19.19
CA ASP A 202 -3.67 53.14 19.15
C ASP A 202 -4.40 51.88 19.65
N GLU A 203 -5.07 52.00 20.78
CA GLU A 203 -5.83 50.91 21.42
C GLU A 203 -6.93 50.40 20.50
N LYS A 204 -7.75 51.31 19.96
CA LYS A 204 -8.90 50.96 19.14
C LYS A 204 -8.44 50.21 17.90
N LYS A 205 -7.39 50.70 17.24
CA LYS A 205 -6.83 50.06 16.05
C LYS A 205 -6.24 48.69 16.36
N SER A 206 -5.50 48.56 17.47
CA SER A 206 -4.93 47.28 17.91
C SER A 206 -6.01 46.25 18.21
N SER A 207 -7.08 46.63 18.91
CA SER A 207 -8.24 45.78 19.20
C SER A 207 -8.99 45.37 17.94
N GLU A 208 -9.26 46.31 17.03
CA GLU A 208 -9.89 46.00 15.73
C GLU A 208 -9.04 45.05 14.88
N THR A 209 -7.72 45.21 14.89
CA THR A 209 -6.80 44.31 14.18
C THR A 209 -6.80 42.92 14.81
N LEU A 210 -6.82 42.81 16.14
CA LEU A 210 -6.91 41.54 16.85
C LEU A 210 -8.21 40.79 16.51
N ASP A 211 -9.36 41.46 16.50
CA ASP A 211 -10.63 40.87 16.11
C ASP A 211 -10.61 40.32 14.67
N LYS A 212 -9.99 41.08 13.75
CA LYS A 212 -9.80 40.64 12.36
C LYS A 212 -8.91 39.41 12.27
N ILE A 213 -7.84 39.34 13.08
CA ILE A 213 -6.97 38.17 13.17
C ILE A 213 -7.78 36.97 13.66
N ALA A 214 -8.47 37.08 14.79
CA ALA A 214 -9.24 35.99 15.37
C ALA A 214 -10.30 35.45 14.40
N LYS A 215 -11.05 36.33 13.73
CA LYS A 215 -12.05 35.96 12.74
C LYS A 215 -11.44 35.25 11.52
N LYS A 216 -10.38 35.80 10.94
CA LYS A 216 -9.72 35.17 9.78
C LYS A 216 -9.06 33.85 10.15
N PHE A 217 -8.47 33.78 11.33
CA PHE A 217 -7.88 32.55 11.85
C PHE A 217 -8.94 31.45 11.98
N GLY A 218 -10.06 31.72 12.64
CA GLY A 218 -11.18 30.77 12.74
C GLY A 218 -11.70 30.29 11.37
N ASN A 219 -11.86 31.21 10.41
CA ASN A 219 -12.24 30.85 9.04
C ASN A 219 -11.19 29.94 8.38
N SER A 220 -9.90 30.27 8.51
CA SER A 220 -8.82 29.46 7.95
C SER A 220 -8.78 28.05 8.54
N GLN A 221 -9.09 27.89 9.84
CA GLN A 221 -9.19 26.57 10.48
C GLN A 221 -10.31 25.74 9.86
N MET A 222 -11.48 26.35 9.64
CA MET A 222 -12.60 25.70 8.99
C MET A 222 -12.23 25.24 7.57
N ASN A 223 -11.63 26.13 6.77
CA ASN A 223 -11.25 25.85 5.39
C ASN A 223 -10.17 24.77 5.29
N LEU A 224 -9.15 24.80 6.15
CA LEU A 224 -8.11 23.77 6.22
C LEU A 224 -8.68 22.41 6.62
N ASN A 225 -9.61 22.37 7.59
CA ASN A 225 -10.26 21.13 7.99
C ASN A 225 -11.14 20.55 6.88
N GLN A 226 -11.86 21.40 6.13
CA GLN A 226 -12.61 20.97 4.96
C GLN A 226 -11.68 20.41 3.88
N PHE A 227 -10.57 21.09 3.61
CA PHE A 227 -9.57 20.66 2.65
C PHE A 227 -8.96 19.30 3.00
N ILE A 228 -8.64 19.04 4.28
CA ILE A 228 -8.21 17.72 4.75
C ILE A 228 -9.26 16.65 4.42
N LYS A 229 -10.54 16.91 4.74
CA LYS A 229 -11.64 15.96 4.48
C LYS A 229 -11.80 15.65 2.99
N GLU A 230 -11.62 16.65 2.14
CA GLU A 230 -11.66 16.45 0.68
C GLU A 230 -10.49 15.58 0.20
N LYS A 231 -9.27 15.82 0.71
CA LYS A 231 -8.09 14.98 0.41
C LYS A 231 -8.26 13.53 0.91
N GLU A 232 -8.85 13.33 2.08
CA GLU A 232 -9.19 11.98 2.59
C GLU A 232 -10.13 11.24 1.64
N LYS A 233 -11.21 11.90 1.22
CA LYS A 233 -12.18 11.30 0.28
C LYS A 233 -11.51 10.92 -1.03
N CYS A 234 -10.67 11.78 -1.59
CA CYS A 234 -9.95 11.48 -2.83
C CYS A 234 -8.97 10.30 -2.67
N LEU A 235 -8.37 10.13 -1.50
CA LEU A 235 -7.42 9.05 -1.23
C LEU A 235 -8.12 7.69 -1.15
N TYR A 236 -9.27 7.63 -0.48
CA TYR A 236 -10.01 6.37 -0.27
C TYR A 236 -11.06 6.05 -1.34
N ALA A 237 -11.35 6.97 -2.27
CA ALA A 237 -12.25 6.69 -3.40
C ALA A 237 -11.80 5.51 -4.29
N TRP A 238 -10.56 5.04 -4.16
CA TRP A 238 -10.01 3.88 -4.86
C TRP A 238 -10.30 2.54 -4.18
N GLN A 239 -10.83 2.53 -2.96
CA GLN A 239 -11.17 1.28 -2.24
C GLN A 239 -12.53 0.70 -2.67
N ASP A 240 -13.34 1.46 -3.39
CA ASP A 240 -14.68 1.05 -3.86
C ASP A 240 -14.67 0.47 -5.31
N ILE A 241 -13.50 0.20 -5.89
CA ILE A 241 -13.30 -0.43 -7.21
C ILE A 241 -12.68 -1.81 -7.01
#